data_AF-A0A261Y7M9-F1
#
_entry.id   AF-A0A261Y7M9-F1
#
_cell.length_a   1.000
_cell.length_b   1.000
_cell.length_c   1.000
_cell.angle_alpha   90.00
_cell.angle_beta   90.00
_cell.angle_gamma   90.00
#
_symmetry.space_group_name_H-M   'P 1'
#
loop_
_entity.id
_entity.type
_entity.pdbx_description
1 polymer ?
#
loop_
_entity_poly.entity_id
_entity_poly.type
_entity_poly.pdbx_seq_one_letter_code
_entity_poly.pdbx_strand_id
1 'polypeptide(L)'
;MDGQVECDAGLMDGSTHNFAGVGTLSGVKNPIEVARSMLDTCNNGLLPGGRIPPMILAGEGARRWAIDHSISAIDPKELLTANSVSTFEQHMRILSSHLQSHHVDDDDRLPQNDGTIYWGHDTVGAVCIDVHGNVVAAVSSGGISLKYSGRIGEAALFGAGCWAHNSRDDNLGFGASLSGTGEQIMRTLLAKCMADNLRKQSVEEAFKQTMKTDFIDSPLLSSFEQKSVGVLLLTTEFGM
;
A
#
# COMPACT_ATOMS: atom_id res chain seq x y z
N MET A 1 -10.55 -14.51 1.49
CA MET A 1 -10.91 -15.92 1.82
C MET A 1 -12.11 -16.42 1.01
N ASP A 2 -12.90 -15.50 0.49
CA ASP A 2 -14.14 -15.68 -0.28
C ASP A 2 -13.92 -15.79 -1.81
N GLY A 3 -12.66 -15.81 -2.26
CA GLY A 3 -12.31 -15.88 -3.68
C GLY A 3 -12.57 -14.60 -4.46
N GLN A 4 -12.78 -13.46 -3.77
CA GLN A 4 -12.96 -12.16 -4.42
C GLN A 4 -11.67 -11.34 -4.49
N VAL A 5 -11.62 -10.41 -5.43
CA VAL A 5 -10.53 -9.44 -5.57
C VAL A 5 -10.95 -8.11 -4.97
N GLU A 6 -10.15 -7.63 -4.02
CA GLU A 6 -10.29 -6.32 -3.41
C GLU A 6 -8.91 -5.64 -3.46
N CYS A 7 -8.85 -4.43 -3.97
CA CYS A 7 -7.60 -3.70 -4.16
C CYS A 7 -7.51 -2.48 -3.25
N ASP A 8 -6.29 -2.15 -2.86
CA ASP A 8 -5.92 -0.96 -2.12
C ASP A 8 -4.98 -0.11 -3.00
N ALA A 9 -5.18 1.20 -3.09
CA ALA A 9 -4.28 2.08 -3.83
C ALA A 9 -4.25 3.47 -3.25
N GLY A 10 -3.14 4.18 -3.45
CA GLY A 10 -2.94 5.53 -2.94
C GLY A 10 -1.90 6.29 -3.76
N LEU A 11 -2.06 7.60 -3.80
CA LEU A 11 -1.09 8.51 -4.41
C LEU A 11 -0.98 9.81 -3.63
N MET A 12 0.20 10.40 -3.67
CA MET A 12 0.51 11.69 -3.07
C MET A 12 1.19 12.60 -4.08
N ASP A 13 0.75 13.85 -4.14
CA ASP A 13 1.35 14.91 -4.92
C ASP A 13 2.22 15.79 -4.02
N GLY A 14 3.52 15.83 -4.31
CA GLY A 14 4.50 16.57 -3.54
C GLY A 14 4.37 18.07 -3.65
N SER A 15 3.69 18.58 -4.68
CA SER A 15 3.50 20.02 -4.93
C SER A 15 2.36 20.61 -4.10
N THR A 16 1.25 19.88 -3.98
CA THR A 16 0.05 20.28 -3.22
C THR A 16 0.00 19.69 -1.82
N HIS A 17 0.79 18.65 -1.56
CA HIS A 17 0.75 17.82 -0.34
C HIS A 17 -0.57 17.06 -0.15
N ASN A 18 -1.44 17.03 -1.16
CA ASN A 18 -2.65 16.24 -1.12
C ASN A 18 -2.31 14.76 -1.30
N PHE A 19 -3.10 13.94 -0.63
CA PHE A 19 -3.13 12.49 -0.80
C PHE A 19 -4.56 12.05 -1.12
N ALA A 20 -4.68 10.98 -1.88
CA ALA A 20 -5.93 10.25 -2.00
C ALA A 20 -5.69 8.75 -2.03
N GLY A 21 -6.61 8.00 -1.41
CA GLY A 21 -6.53 6.55 -1.34
C GLY A 21 -7.89 5.86 -1.50
N VAL A 22 -7.85 4.64 -2.01
CA VAL A 22 -9.00 3.73 -2.06
C VAL A 22 -8.64 2.42 -1.39
N GLY A 23 -9.50 1.94 -0.51
CA GLY A 23 -9.35 0.65 0.17
C GLY A 23 -10.44 -0.34 -0.23
N THR A 24 -10.11 -1.62 -0.23
CA THR A 24 -11.05 -2.73 -0.49
C THR A 24 -11.92 -2.53 -1.73
N LEU A 25 -11.36 -1.89 -2.75
CA LEU A 25 -12.06 -1.56 -3.98
C LEU A 25 -12.15 -2.80 -4.87
N SER A 26 -13.37 -3.17 -5.25
CA SER A 26 -13.63 -4.25 -6.20
C SER A 26 -14.39 -3.75 -7.42
N GLY A 27 -14.35 -4.50 -8.52
CA GLY A 27 -15.04 -4.18 -9.76
C GLY A 27 -14.52 -2.92 -10.47
N VAL A 28 -13.25 -2.56 -10.28
CA VAL A 28 -12.54 -1.52 -11.03
C VAL A 28 -11.17 -2.04 -11.41
N LYS A 29 -10.82 -1.98 -12.70
CA LYS A 29 -9.58 -2.58 -13.23
C LYS A 29 -8.31 -1.86 -12.73
N ASN A 30 -8.36 -0.54 -12.61
CA ASN A 30 -7.24 0.30 -12.22
C ASN A 30 -7.59 1.11 -10.95
N PRO A 31 -7.41 0.55 -9.74
CA PRO A 31 -7.72 1.24 -8.49
C PRO A 31 -7.03 2.61 -8.36
N ILE A 32 -5.82 2.74 -8.89
CA ILE A 32 -5.05 3.99 -8.86
C ILE A 32 -5.70 5.12 -9.65
N GLU A 33 -6.52 4.83 -10.67
CA GLU A 33 -7.27 5.86 -11.41
C GLU A 33 -8.36 6.49 -10.54
N VAL A 34 -8.98 5.71 -9.65
CA VAL A 34 -9.99 6.22 -8.70
C VAL A 34 -9.32 7.11 -7.67
N ALA A 35 -8.21 6.66 -7.10
CA ALA A 35 -7.42 7.48 -6.19
C ALA A 35 -6.98 8.79 -6.90
N ARG A 36 -6.51 8.73 -8.15
CA ARG A 36 -6.13 9.91 -8.93
C ARG A 36 -7.29 10.89 -9.11
N SER A 37 -8.47 10.41 -9.49
CA SER A 37 -9.68 11.25 -9.62
C SER A 37 -10.05 11.93 -8.30
N MET A 38 -9.92 11.23 -7.17
CA MET A 38 -10.10 11.81 -5.84
C MET A 38 -9.04 12.90 -5.55
N LEU A 39 -7.77 12.64 -5.88
CA LEU A 39 -6.70 13.61 -5.70
C LEU A 39 -6.93 14.88 -6.52
N ASP A 40 -7.31 14.74 -7.80
CA ASP A 40 -7.66 15.86 -8.68
C ASP A 40 -8.81 16.68 -8.07
N THR A 41 -9.77 16.02 -7.44
CA THR A 41 -10.87 16.68 -6.73
C THR A 41 -10.38 17.47 -5.51
N CYS A 42 -9.46 16.91 -4.72
CA CYS A 42 -8.79 17.61 -3.63
C CYS A 42 -8.00 18.84 -4.13
N ASN A 43 -7.29 18.70 -5.25
CA ASN A 43 -6.52 19.78 -5.87
C ASN A 43 -7.41 20.91 -6.40
N ASN A 44 -8.65 20.61 -6.79
CA ASN A 44 -9.64 21.60 -7.24
C ASN A 44 -10.33 22.37 -6.09
N GLY A 45 -10.03 22.04 -4.83
CA GLY A 45 -10.51 22.76 -3.66
C GLY A 45 -11.79 22.17 -3.05
N LEU A 46 -12.64 23.03 -2.48
CA LEU A 46 -13.82 22.58 -1.73
C LEU A 46 -14.95 22.12 -2.65
N LEU A 47 -15.66 21.08 -2.22
CA LEU A 47 -16.92 20.62 -2.84
C LEU A 47 -18.06 21.62 -2.59
N PRO A 48 -19.18 21.53 -3.36
CA PRO A 48 -20.35 22.38 -3.16
C PRO A 48 -20.82 22.42 -1.70
N GLY A 49 -21.08 23.63 -1.21
CA GLY A 49 -21.41 23.90 0.19
C GLY A 49 -20.19 24.01 1.11
N GLY A 50 -18.98 24.18 0.57
CA GLY A 50 -17.75 24.34 1.36
C GLY A 50 -17.27 23.03 2.01
N ARG A 51 -17.68 21.88 1.46
CA ARG A 51 -17.36 20.57 2.04
C ARG A 51 -15.95 20.15 1.63
N ILE A 52 -15.24 19.49 2.55
CA ILE A 52 -13.91 18.95 2.30
C ILE A 52 -14.04 17.68 1.42
N PRO A 53 -13.31 17.57 0.30
CA PRO A 53 -13.26 16.35 -0.50
C PRO A 53 -12.78 15.14 0.32
N PRO A 54 -13.27 13.92 0.02
CA PRO A 54 -12.82 12.73 0.74
C PRO A 54 -11.36 12.39 0.39
N MET A 55 -10.55 12.20 1.43
CA MET A 55 -9.17 11.75 1.26
C MET A 55 -9.08 10.24 1.01
N ILE A 56 -9.91 9.44 1.69
CA ILE A 56 -9.93 7.98 1.53
C ILE A 56 -11.38 7.50 1.38
N LEU A 57 -11.62 6.63 0.40
CA LEU A 57 -12.89 5.92 0.22
C LEU A 57 -12.63 4.42 0.24
N ALA A 58 -13.64 3.63 0.61
CA ALA A 58 -13.52 2.18 0.63
C ALA A 58 -14.75 1.46 0.10
N GLY A 59 -14.55 0.22 -0.36
CA GLY A 59 -15.61 -0.68 -0.83
C GLY A 59 -16.56 -0.04 -1.83
N GLU A 60 -17.86 -0.22 -1.62
CA GLU A 60 -18.90 0.27 -2.53
C GLU A 60 -18.97 1.81 -2.63
N GLY A 61 -18.46 2.54 -1.64
CA GLY A 61 -18.34 4.00 -1.74
C GLY A 61 -17.30 4.42 -2.79
N ALA A 62 -16.14 3.75 -2.80
CA ALA A 62 -15.09 3.98 -3.79
C ALA A 62 -15.52 3.52 -5.20
N ARG A 63 -16.26 2.40 -5.29
CA ARG A 63 -16.80 1.92 -6.57
C ARG A 63 -17.82 2.90 -7.17
N ARG A 64 -18.74 3.44 -6.35
CA ARG A 64 -19.68 4.48 -6.80
C ARG A 64 -18.97 5.74 -7.23
N TRP A 65 -17.92 6.17 -6.52
CA TRP A 65 -17.09 7.29 -6.95
C TRP A 65 -16.53 7.06 -8.35
N ALA A 66 -16.01 5.87 -8.65
CA ALA A 66 -15.50 5.53 -9.97
C ALA A 66 -16.58 5.73 -11.06
N ILE A 67 -17.79 5.20 -10.83
CA ILE A 67 -18.92 5.35 -11.75
C ILE A 67 -19.29 6.82 -11.96
N ASP A 68 -19.43 7.58 -10.88
CA ASP A 68 -19.82 8.99 -10.91
C ASP A 68 -18.79 9.87 -11.65
N HIS A 69 -17.52 9.45 -11.66
CA HIS A 69 -16.40 10.14 -12.33
C HIS A 69 -16.00 9.49 -13.66
N SER A 70 -16.88 8.69 -14.26
CA SER A 70 -16.68 8.06 -15.59
C SER A 70 -15.45 7.15 -15.67
N ILE A 71 -15.03 6.57 -14.55
CA ILE A 71 -14.02 5.50 -14.49
C ILE A 71 -14.73 4.16 -14.65
N SER A 72 -14.23 3.31 -15.56
CA SER A 72 -14.90 2.06 -15.93
C SER A 72 -15.01 1.09 -14.74
N ALA A 73 -16.26 0.82 -14.33
CA ALA A 73 -16.58 -0.23 -13.38
C ALA A 73 -17.04 -1.49 -14.13
N ILE A 74 -16.48 -2.63 -13.74
CA ILE A 74 -16.70 -3.94 -14.35
C ILE A 74 -17.39 -4.88 -13.37
N ASP A 75 -17.80 -6.07 -13.84
CA ASP A 75 -18.18 -7.14 -12.92
C ASP A 75 -16.92 -7.55 -12.13
N PRO A 76 -16.94 -7.60 -10.78
CA PRO A 76 -15.82 -8.08 -9.98
C PRO A 76 -15.20 -9.40 -10.44
N LYS A 77 -15.98 -10.30 -11.06
CA LYS A 77 -15.49 -11.57 -11.61
C LYS A 77 -14.51 -11.39 -12.75
N GLU A 78 -14.57 -10.28 -13.49
CA GLU A 78 -13.64 -9.97 -14.57
C GLU A 78 -12.23 -9.64 -14.06
N LEU A 79 -12.06 -9.36 -12.76
CA LEU A 79 -10.75 -9.21 -12.14
C LEU A 79 -10.04 -10.56 -11.90
N LEU A 80 -10.77 -11.67 -11.97
CA LEU A 80 -10.22 -13.00 -11.72
C LEU A 80 -9.57 -13.56 -12.99
N THR A 81 -8.32 -13.99 -12.85
CA THR A 81 -7.61 -14.74 -13.89
C THR A 81 -7.60 -16.23 -13.57
N ALA A 82 -7.43 -17.08 -14.59
CA ALA A 82 -7.29 -18.52 -14.37
C ALA A 82 -6.15 -18.86 -13.40
N ASN A 83 -5.04 -18.13 -13.51
CA ASN A 83 -3.88 -18.29 -12.62
C ASN A 83 -4.21 -17.89 -11.18
N SER A 84 -4.85 -16.74 -10.95
CA SER A 84 -5.20 -16.29 -9.60
C SER A 84 -6.21 -17.22 -8.92
N VAL A 85 -7.15 -17.79 -9.67
CA VAL A 85 -8.08 -18.82 -9.16
C VAL A 85 -7.33 -20.09 -8.76
N SER A 86 -6.42 -20.58 -9.61
CA SER A 86 -5.60 -21.76 -9.29
C SER A 86 -4.73 -21.53 -8.04
N THR A 87 -4.12 -20.36 -7.91
CA THR A 87 -3.33 -20.00 -6.72
C THR A 87 -4.20 -19.94 -5.47
N PHE A 88 -5.40 -19.34 -5.57
CA PHE A 88 -6.36 -19.31 -4.48
C PHE A 88 -6.74 -20.72 -4.00
N GLU A 89 -7.08 -21.63 -4.92
CA GLU A 89 -7.41 -23.01 -4.58
C GLU A 89 -6.24 -23.73 -3.90
N GLN A 90 -5.01 -23.54 -4.39
CA GLN A 90 -3.81 -24.11 -3.77
C GLN A 90 -3.64 -23.59 -2.34
N HIS A 91 -3.73 -22.28 -2.13
CA HIS A 91 -3.62 -21.67 -0.80
C HIS A 91 -4.71 -22.17 0.16
N MET A 92 -5.95 -22.31 -0.32
CA MET A 92 -7.06 -22.86 0.48
C MET A 92 -6.83 -24.32 0.89
N ARG A 93 -6.27 -25.16 -0.01
CA ARG A 93 -5.91 -26.55 0.30
C ARG A 93 -4.85 -26.61 1.41
N ILE A 94 -3.80 -25.80 1.31
CA ILE A 94 -2.72 -25.73 2.30
C ILE A 94 -3.25 -25.26 3.66
N LEU A 95 -4.12 -24.25 3.68
CA LEU A 95 -4.74 -23.77 4.92
C LEU A 95 -5.62 -24.85 5.57
N SER A 96 -6.43 -25.54 4.76
CA SER A 96 -7.32 -26.59 5.25
C SER A 96 -6.55 -27.77 5.84
N SER A 97 -5.42 -28.17 5.24
CA SER A 97 -4.60 -29.27 5.77
C SER A 97 -3.98 -28.92 7.13
N HIS A 98 -3.54 -27.67 7.33
CA HIS A 98 -3.00 -27.21 8.61
C HIS A 98 -4.06 -27.17 9.72
N LEU A 99 -5.27 -26.73 9.40
CA LEU A 99 -6.38 -26.72 10.36
C LEU A 99 -6.80 -28.13 10.77
N GLN A 100 -6.71 -29.11 9.86
CA GLN A 100 -7.00 -30.52 10.16
C GLN A 100 -5.90 -31.19 10.98
N SER A 101 -4.62 -30.86 10.75
CA SER A 101 -3.49 -31.42 11.52
C SER A 101 -3.45 -30.97 12.99
N HIS A 102 -4.12 -29.87 13.35
CA HIS A 102 -4.23 -29.43 14.76
C HIS A 102 -5.40 -30.08 15.53
N HIS A 103 -6.07 -31.08 14.95
CA HIS A 103 -7.15 -31.84 15.60
C HIS A 103 -6.83 -33.33 15.83
N VAL A 104 -5.57 -33.75 15.69
CA VAL A 104 -5.14 -35.13 15.98
C VAL A 104 -3.91 -35.09 16.91
N ASP A 105 -4.13 -35.54 18.15
CA ASP A 105 -3.25 -35.92 19.27
C ASP A 105 -1.77 -35.47 19.35
N ASP A 106 -1.37 -35.17 20.60
CA ASP A 106 0.02 -35.19 21.10
C ASP A 106 0.78 -36.43 20.61
N ASP A 107 1.53 -36.32 19.51
CA ASP A 107 2.70 -37.17 19.28
C ASP A 107 3.78 -36.42 18.49
N ASP A 108 4.97 -36.42 19.07
CA ASP A 108 6.19 -35.81 18.60
C ASP A 108 6.59 -36.38 17.23
N ARG A 109 6.32 -35.62 16.16
CA ARG A 109 7.19 -35.44 14.97
C ARG A 109 6.48 -34.59 13.93
N LEU A 110 6.63 -33.27 14.05
CA LEU A 110 6.36 -32.35 12.96
C LEU A 110 7.27 -32.71 11.76
N PRO A 111 6.73 -32.92 10.54
CA PRO A 111 7.57 -33.05 9.37
C PRO A 111 8.32 -31.73 9.17
N GLN A 112 9.65 -31.79 9.32
CA GLN A 112 10.57 -30.71 8.99
C GLN A 112 10.57 -30.50 7.47
N ASN A 113 9.65 -29.69 6.98
CA ASN A 113 9.97 -28.77 5.89
C ASN A 113 10.26 -27.44 6.58
N ASP A 114 11.36 -26.77 6.22
CA ASP A 114 11.67 -25.39 6.60
C ASP A 114 10.70 -24.35 5.96
N GLY A 115 9.51 -24.82 5.56
CA GLY A 115 8.59 -24.27 4.59
C GLY A 115 7.65 -23.21 5.15
N THR A 116 8.16 -22.01 5.33
CA THR A 116 7.31 -20.82 5.40
C THR A 116 6.46 -20.75 4.12
N ILE A 117 5.14 -20.82 4.25
CA ILE A 117 4.23 -20.66 3.12
C ILE A 117 4.31 -19.21 2.67
N TYR A 118 4.88 -18.97 1.50
CA TYR A 118 4.87 -17.66 0.88
C TYR A 118 3.46 -17.36 0.37
N TRP A 119 2.68 -16.61 1.15
CA TRP A 119 1.31 -16.23 0.80
C TRP A 119 1.24 -15.18 -0.32
N GLY A 120 2.37 -14.65 -0.79
CA GLY A 120 2.42 -13.63 -1.83
C GLY A 120 2.05 -12.24 -1.34
N HIS A 121 2.69 -11.24 -1.94
CA HIS A 121 2.28 -9.84 -1.89
C HIS A 121 2.18 -9.32 -3.32
N ASP A 122 0.99 -8.87 -3.69
CA ASP A 122 0.78 -8.24 -5.00
C ASP A 122 0.75 -6.73 -4.81
N THR A 123 1.92 -6.12 -4.64
CA THR A 123 2.06 -4.65 -4.53
C THR A 123 3.02 -4.12 -5.58
N VAL A 124 2.59 -3.08 -6.30
CA VAL A 124 3.42 -2.29 -7.22
C VAL A 124 3.44 -0.84 -6.78
N GLY A 125 4.53 -0.16 -7.12
CA GLY A 125 4.76 1.22 -6.72
C GLY A 125 5.58 1.99 -7.74
N ALA A 126 5.37 3.29 -7.80
CA ALA A 126 6.13 4.19 -8.67
C ALA A 126 6.37 5.53 -7.98
N VAL A 127 7.53 6.12 -8.29
CA VAL A 127 7.86 7.50 -7.93
C VAL A 127 8.33 8.21 -9.19
N CYS A 128 7.74 9.36 -9.47
CA CYS A 128 7.99 10.14 -10.68
C CYS A 128 8.41 11.57 -10.30
N ILE A 129 9.26 12.16 -11.12
CA ILE A 129 9.59 13.58 -11.10
C ILE A 129 9.36 14.15 -12.51
N ASP A 130 8.73 15.32 -12.61
CA ASP A 130 8.57 16.04 -13.88
C ASP A 130 9.71 17.05 -14.14
N VAL A 131 9.66 17.71 -15.29
CA VAL A 131 10.65 18.73 -15.70
C VAL A 131 10.63 20.00 -14.85
N HIS A 132 9.60 20.18 -14.02
CA HIS A 132 9.46 21.29 -13.08
C HIS A 132 9.90 20.91 -11.68
N GLY A 133 10.38 19.68 -11.47
CA GLY A 133 10.78 19.17 -10.16
C GLY A 133 9.61 18.74 -9.28
N ASN A 134 8.40 18.60 -9.83
CA ASN A 134 7.26 18.08 -9.08
C ASN A 134 7.39 16.57 -8.91
N VAL A 135 7.31 16.12 -7.66
CA VAL A 135 7.42 14.71 -7.28
C VAL A 135 6.04 14.15 -6.98
N VAL A 136 5.74 12.98 -7.54
CA VAL A 136 4.53 12.21 -7.25
C VAL A 136 4.93 10.79 -6.88
N ALA A 137 4.30 10.23 -5.86
CA ALA A 137 4.47 8.84 -5.46
C ALA A 137 3.12 8.14 -5.41
N ALA A 138 3.09 6.89 -5.88
CA ALA A 138 1.88 6.09 -5.98
C ALA A 138 2.15 4.62 -5.69
N VAL A 139 1.18 3.94 -5.10
CA VAL A 139 1.22 2.52 -4.74
C VAL A 139 -0.14 1.88 -5.01
N SER A 140 -0.14 0.63 -5.47
CA SER A 140 -1.37 -0.16 -5.70
C SER A 140 -1.11 -1.62 -5.33
N SER A 141 -2.06 -2.24 -4.64
CA SER A 141 -1.93 -3.58 -4.10
C SER A 141 -3.22 -4.40 -4.18
N GLY A 142 -3.10 -5.71 -4.42
CA GLY A 142 -4.18 -6.69 -4.15
C GLY A 142 -4.25 -7.11 -2.68
N GLY A 143 -3.21 -6.80 -1.90
CA GLY A 143 -3.03 -7.21 -0.52
C GLY A 143 -2.51 -8.64 -0.39
N ILE A 144 -2.62 -9.19 0.83
CA ILE A 144 -2.18 -10.56 1.11
C ILE A 144 -3.19 -11.57 0.59
N SER A 145 -2.70 -12.73 0.12
CA SER A 145 -3.59 -13.81 -0.28
C SER A 145 -4.42 -14.31 0.90
N LEU A 146 -5.64 -14.76 0.60
CA LEU A 146 -6.62 -15.19 1.59
C LEU A 146 -6.93 -14.16 2.69
N LYS A 147 -6.73 -12.86 2.43
CA LYS A 147 -7.17 -11.83 3.38
C LYS A 147 -8.65 -11.97 3.73
N TYR A 148 -9.01 -11.55 4.93
CA TYR A 148 -10.41 -11.34 5.29
C TYR A 148 -10.99 -10.23 4.40
N SER A 149 -12.21 -10.39 3.88
CA SER A 149 -12.83 -9.35 3.04
C SER A 149 -13.00 -8.06 3.86
N GLY A 150 -12.66 -6.93 3.26
CA GLY A 150 -12.59 -5.66 3.97
C GLY A 150 -11.24 -5.37 4.63
N ARG A 151 -10.25 -6.26 4.54
CA ARG A 151 -8.88 -5.97 5.01
C ARG A 151 -8.20 -4.97 4.09
N ILE A 152 -7.82 -3.83 4.65
CA ILE A 152 -7.08 -2.75 4.00
C ILE A 152 -5.60 -2.83 4.38
N GLY A 153 -4.73 -2.74 3.38
CA GLY A 153 -3.27 -2.69 3.52
C GLY A 153 -2.69 -1.27 3.47
N GLU A 154 -1.36 -1.22 3.40
CA GLU A 154 -0.55 0.01 3.38
C GLU A 154 -0.84 0.92 2.20
N ALA A 155 -1.25 0.34 1.06
CA ALA A 155 -1.38 1.08 -0.19
C ALA A 155 -2.47 2.15 -0.13
N ALA A 156 -3.53 1.96 0.66
CA ALA A 156 -4.60 2.95 0.83
C ALA A 156 -4.35 3.95 1.98
N LEU A 157 -3.37 3.69 2.84
CA LEU A 157 -3.19 4.44 4.09
C LEU A 157 -2.21 5.60 3.92
N PHE A 158 -2.68 6.80 4.25
CA PHE A 158 -1.86 8.02 4.24
C PHE A 158 -0.62 7.87 5.13
N GLY A 159 0.56 8.13 4.58
CA GLY A 159 1.83 8.04 5.29
C GLY A 159 2.43 6.64 5.39
N ALA A 160 1.73 5.61 4.92
CA ALA A 160 2.23 4.23 4.96
C ALA A 160 2.81 3.78 3.61
N GLY A 161 1.97 3.57 2.60
CA GLY A 161 2.39 2.95 1.34
C GLY A 161 3.15 3.88 0.38
N CYS A 162 2.89 5.19 0.42
CA CYS A 162 3.64 6.17 -0.37
C CYS A 162 3.73 7.53 0.32
N TRP A 163 4.70 8.34 -0.11
CA TRP A 163 4.84 9.74 0.29
C TRP A 163 5.52 10.55 -0.80
N ALA A 164 5.12 11.81 -0.97
CA ALA A 164 5.79 12.74 -1.89
C ALA A 164 5.88 14.14 -1.28
N HIS A 165 7.00 14.81 -1.53
CA HIS A 165 7.27 16.16 -1.10
C HIS A 165 8.21 16.84 -2.10
N ASN A 166 7.77 17.96 -2.68
CA ASN A 166 8.66 18.75 -3.53
C ASN A 166 9.76 19.41 -2.69
N SER A 167 10.91 19.63 -3.32
CA SER A 167 11.92 20.52 -2.76
C SER A 167 11.34 21.94 -2.66
N ARG A 168 11.51 22.58 -1.51
CA ARG A 168 11.18 24.00 -1.29
C ARG A 168 12.26 24.61 -0.41
N ASP A 169 12.79 25.74 -0.85
CA ASP A 169 13.94 26.41 -0.23
C ASP A 169 15.13 25.42 -0.10
N ASP A 170 15.76 25.36 1.08
CA ASP A 170 16.88 24.44 1.36
C ASP A 170 16.43 22.99 1.66
N ASN A 171 15.13 22.67 1.54
CA ASN A 171 14.64 21.32 1.83
C ASN A 171 14.79 20.38 0.63
N LEU A 172 15.32 19.19 0.90
CA LEU A 172 15.37 18.08 -0.04
C LEU A 172 13.96 17.69 -0.50
N GLY A 173 13.74 17.62 -1.81
CA GLY A 173 12.56 17.00 -2.37
C GLY A 173 12.72 15.49 -2.43
N PHE A 174 11.64 14.74 -2.25
CA PHE A 174 11.69 13.28 -2.31
C PHE A 174 10.32 12.67 -2.55
N GLY A 175 10.34 11.43 -3.03
CA GLY A 175 9.17 10.58 -3.12
C GLY A 175 9.54 9.13 -2.79
N ALA A 176 8.63 8.43 -2.13
CA ALA A 176 8.81 7.05 -1.72
C ALA A 176 7.56 6.22 -2.03
N SER A 177 7.77 5.00 -2.50
CA SER A 177 6.72 3.97 -2.62
C SER A 177 7.21 2.67 -2.00
N LEU A 178 6.35 2.04 -1.22
CA LEU A 178 6.70 0.89 -0.38
C LEU A 178 5.92 -0.36 -0.80
N SER A 179 6.52 -1.52 -0.52
CA SER A 179 5.93 -2.85 -0.70
C SER A 179 6.40 -3.78 0.43
N GLY A 180 5.70 -4.88 0.68
CA GLY A 180 6.03 -5.85 1.73
C GLY A 180 4.84 -6.14 2.63
N THR A 181 5.09 -6.39 3.92
CA THR A 181 4.03 -6.72 4.86
C THR A 181 3.26 -5.47 5.28
N GLY A 182 2.04 -5.30 4.75
CA GLY A 182 1.21 -4.12 4.96
C GLY A 182 1.03 -3.72 6.43
N GLU A 183 0.77 -4.66 7.34
CA GLU A 183 0.63 -4.39 8.78
C GLU A 183 1.90 -3.78 9.39
N GLN A 184 3.08 -4.19 8.92
CA GLN A 184 4.35 -3.68 9.42
C GLN A 184 4.59 -2.24 8.94
N ILE A 185 4.30 -1.99 7.66
CA ILE A 185 4.43 -0.68 7.01
C ILE A 185 3.44 0.32 7.62
N MET A 186 2.19 -0.10 7.84
CA MET A 186 1.15 0.73 8.47
C MET A 186 1.47 1.04 9.93
N ARG A 187 1.88 0.04 10.73
CA ARG A 187 2.21 0.26 12.16
C ARG A 187 3.34 1.27 12.35
N THR A 188 4.26 1.36 11.40
CA THR A 188 5.42 2.26 11.47
C THR A 188 5.20 3.57 10.70
N LEU A 189 4.11 3.70 9.92
CA LEU A 189 3.89 4.80 8.98
C LEU A 189 5.15 5.06 8.13
N LEU A 190 5.73 3.99 7.59
CA LEU A 190 7.15 3.98 7.21
C LEU A 190 7.51 5.01 6.13
N ALA A 191 6.65 5.25 5.14
CA ALA A 191 6.91 6.26 4.11
C ALA A 191 7.02 7.67 4.71
N LYS A 192 6.12 8.01 5.64
CA LYS A 192 6.16 9.28 6.38
C LYS A 192 7.31 9.32 7.39
N CYS A 193 7.63 8.21 8.03
CA CYS A 193 8.80 8.13 8.92
C CYS A 193 10.09 8.45 8.15
N MET A 194 10.25 7.87 6.95
CA MET A 194 11.36 8.16 6.05
C MET A 194 11.42 9.65 5.68
N ALA A 195 10.27 10.24 5.34
CA ALA A 195 10.13 11.67 5.08
C ALA A 195 10.66 12.54 6.23
N ASP A 196 10.25 12.23 7.46
CA ASP A 196 10.66 12.98 8.65
C ASP A 196 12.14 12.83 8.96
N ASN A 197 12.72 11.67 8.66
CA ASN A 197 14.14 11.42 8.79
C ASN A 197 14.93 12.19 7.74
N LEU A 198 14.51 12.19 6.47
CA LEU A 198 15.17 12.92 5.37
C LEU A 198 15.25 14.43 5.60
N ARG A 199 14.39 15.01 6.44
CA ARG A 199 14.42 16.42 6.82
C ARG A 199 15.50 16.78 7.85
N LYS A 200 16.07 15.78 8.53
CA LYS A 200 16.94 16.00 9.70
C LYS A 200 18.39 15.64 9.46
N GLN A 201 18.66 14.84 8.44
CA GLN A 201 19.95 14.18 8.21
C GLN A 201 20.13 13.83 6.73
N SER A 202 21.32 13.38 6.37
CA SER A 202 21.62 12.98 4.99
C SER A 202 20.74 11.81 4.51
N VAL A 203 20.63 11.63 3.19
CA VAL A 203 19.84 10.53 2.60
C VAL A 203 20.29 9.16 3.13
N GLU A 204 21.60 8.94 3.24
CA GLU A 204 22.16 7.68 3.73
C GLU A 204 21.84 7.44 5.21
N GLU A 205 22.00 8.45 6.06
CA GLU A 205 21.66 8.36 7.48
C GLU A 205 20.15 8.17 7.68
N ALA A 206 19.32 8.90 6.93
CA ALA A 206 17.88 8.79 6.96
C ALA A 206 17.40 7.41 6.57
N PHE A 207 17.95 6.86 5.48
CA PHE A 207 17.61 5.51 5.04
C PHE A 207 18.03 4.46 6.07
N LYS A 208 19.27 4.54 6.58
CA LYS A 208 19.77 3.61 7.60
C LYS A 208 18.93 3.66 8.88
N GLN A 209 18.64 4.86 9.38
CA GLN A 209 17.80 5.05 10.58
C GLN A 209 16.40 4.47 10.36
N THR A 210 15.77 4.80 9.23
CA THR A 210 14.41 4.35 8.92
C THR A 210 14.34 2.82 8.84
N MET A 211 15.27 2.20 8.11
CA MET A 211 15.25 0.76 7.90
C MET A 211 15.67 -0.01 9.16
N LYS A 212 16.71 0.45 9.84
CA LYS A 212 17.24 -0.26 11.01
C LYS A 212 16.42 0.04 12.25
N THR A 213 16.36 1.30 12.67
CA THR A 213 15.77 1.67 13.96
C THR A 213 14.25 1.73 13.89
N ASP A 214 13.70 2.36 12.85
CA ASP A 214 12.26 2.62 12.79
C ASP A 214 11.45 1.44 12.22
N PHE A 215 12.12 0.45 11.61
CA PHE A 215 11.51 -0.78 11.08
C PHE A 215 12.07 -2.06 11.72
N ILE A 216 13.32 -2.45 11.45
CA ILE A 216 13.87 -3.75 11.92
C ILE A 216 13.92 -3.86 13.44
N ASP A 217 14.36 -2.81 14.14
CA ASP A 217 14.48 -2.76 15.60
C ASP A 217 13.24 -2.11 16.26
N SER A 218 12.23 -1.77 15.46
CA SER A 218 11.05 -1.04 15.91
C SER A 218 10.32 -1.80 17.03
N PRO A 219 10.08 -1.19 18.20
CA PRO A 219 9.25 -1.77 19.25
C PRO A 219 7.83 -2.05 18.78
N LEU A 220 7.35 -1.25 17.81
CA LEU A 220 6.06 -1.45 17.18
C LEU A 220 6.00 -2.75 16.40
N LEU A 221 7.12 -3.36 16.02
CA LEU A 221 7.16 -4.61 15.28
C LEU A 221 7.70 -5.78 16.11
N SER A 222 7.79 -5.64 17.43
CA SER A 222 8.31 -6.66 18.35
C SER A 222 7.57 -8.00 18.31
N SER A 223 6.29 -7.98 17.91
CA SER A 223 5.46 -9.18 17.78
C SER A 223 5.66 -9.96 16.48
N PHE A 224 6.45 -9.44 15.52
CA PHE A 224 6.68 -10.10 14.24
C PHE A 224 8.05 -10.77 14.23
N GLU A 225 8.08 -12.08 14.00
CA GLU A 225 9.32 -12.86 13.88
C GLU A 225 10.09 -12.50 12.60
N GLN A 226 9.39 -12.34 11.48
CA GLN A 226 9.95 -11.92 10.21
C GLN A 226 9.44 -10.54 9.82
N LYS A 227 10.36 -9.66 9.45
CA LYS A 227 10.07 -8.28 9.03
C LYS A 227 10.45 -8.13 7.56
N SER A 228 9.53 -7.60 6.75
CA SER A 228 9.72 -7.50 5.30
C SER A 228 9.17 -6.18 4.78
N VAL A 229 10.05 -5.39 4.18
CA VAL A 229 9.69 -4.17 3.45
C VAL A 229 10.69 -3.92 2.34
N GLY A 230 10.18 -3.45 1.20
CA GLY A 230 10.93 -2.86 0.11
C GLY A 230 10.56 -1.38 -0.02
N VAL A 231 11.54 -0.56 -0.35
CA VAL A 231 11.38 0.88 -0.53
C VAL A 231 11.98 1.28 -1.87
N LEU A 232 11.18 1.93 -2.71
CA LEU A 232 11.67 2.72 -3.84
C LEU A 232 11.72 4.18 -3.39
N LEU A 233 12.92 4.75 -3.33
CA LEU A 233 13.16 6.14 -2.92
C LEU A 233 13.75 6.93 -4.09
N LEU A 234 13.19 8.12 -4.33
CA LEU A 234 13.74 9.13 -5.23
C LEU A 234 13.93 10.41 -4.42
N THR A 235 15.10 11.04 -4.54
CA THR A 235 15.41 12.33 -3.93
C THR A 235 15.80 13.34 -5.01
N THR A 236 15.48 14.60 -4.77
CA THR A 236 15.66 15.69 -5.72
C THR A 236 16.26 16.88 -4.99
N GLU A 237 17.36 17.40 -5.51
CA GLU A 237 17.96 18.64 -5.04
C GLU A 237 17.58 19.74 -6.03
N PHE A 238 17.13 20.90 -5.54
CA PHE A 238 16.96 22.07 -6.39
C PHE A 238 18.36 22.65 -6.65
N GLY A 239 18.81 22.61 -7.89
CA GLY A 239 20.06 23.25 -8.28
C GLY A 239 19.92 24.77 -8.15
N MET A 240 20.85 25.40 -7.43
CA MET A 240 21.05 26.85 -7.48
C MET A 240 21.54 27.32 -8.85
#